data_AF-A0A9E0QII1-F1
#
_entry.id   AF-A0A9E0QII1-F1
#
_cell.length_a   1.000
_cell.length_b   1.000
_cell.length_c   1.000
_cell.angle_alpha   90.00
_cell.angle_beta   90.00
_cell.angle_gamma   90.00
#
_symmetry.space_group_name_H-M   'P 1'
#
loop_
_entity.id
_entity.type
_entity.pdbx_description
1 polymer ?
#
loop_
_entity_poly.entity_id
_entity_poly.type
_entity_poly.pdbx_seq_one_letter_code
_entity_poly.pdbx_strand_id
1 'polypeptide(L)'
;MGKFFYAAIFAALLLSACSQPADTKSANENLSATAPVVVEAKKKEIATPDLDMSLALYTRRLNRSFEENELPWYVNDAKFFEGEVNDSYTAPIGKYAVLSVSVTKKKQLVSVTVMTSGDGTKSSGYEVLMAASAALSAAAPRTELKDVLNVMPQLVSGQSIDAGGVVFRAKNMDSLGLWFFAEPK
;
A
#
# COMPACT_ATOMS: atom_id res chain seq x y z
N MET A 1 26.57 27.38 -16.94
CA MET A 1 27.71 26.68 -16.32
C MET A 1 27.95 27.29 -14.95
N GLY A 2 27.80 26.54 -13.87
CA GLY A 2 28.05 27.03 -12.51
C GLY A 2 28.19 25.85 -11.57
N LYS A 3 29.44 25.42 -11.35
CA LYS A 3 29.81 24.35 -10.43
C LYS A 3 29.96 24.97 -9.03
N PHE A 4 29.32 24.39 -8.01
CA PHE A 4 29.70 24.63 -6.63
C PHE A 4 30.22 23.32 -6.02
N PHE A 5 31.50 23.39 -5.67
CA PHE A 5 32.22 22.44 -4.83
C PHE A 5 31.76 22.60 -3.38
N TYR A 6 31.60 21.49 -2.65
CA TYR A 6 31.83 21.47 -1.21
C TYR A 6 32.63 20.22 -0.86
N ALA A 7 33.76 20.46 -0.20
CA ALA A 7 34.69 19.49 0.32
C ALA A 7 34.92 19.76 1.81
N ALA A 8 35.56 18.80 2.47
CA ALA A 8 36.05 18.73 3.86
C ALA A 8 35.04 18.13 4.87
N ILE A 9 35.18 16.86 5.26
CA ILE A 9 36.20 16.21 6.14
C ILE A 9 35.96 16.57 7.62
N PHE A 10 35.59 15.57 8.43
CA PHE A 10 36.15 15.39 9.77
C PHE A 10 36.19 13.89 10.14
N ALA A 11 37.28 13.53 10.80
CA ALA A 11 37.79 12.18 11.02
C ALA A 11 37.59 11.69 12.46
N ALA A 12 38.09 10.48 12.71
CA ALA A 12 38.35 9.77 13.98
C ALA A 12 37.16 8.92 14.51
N LEU A 13 37.16 7.58 14.47
CA LEU A 13 38.11 6.55 14.95
C LEU A 13 38.10 6.42 16.47
N LEU A 14 37.55 5.30 16.97
CA LEU A 14 37.99 4.63 18.20
C LEU A 14 37.50 3.17 18.21
N LEU A 15 38.48 2.27 18.10
CA LEU A 15 38.38 0.85 18.44
C LEU A 15 38.18 0.71 19.96
N SER A 16 37.40 -0.29 20.38
CA SER A 16 37.67 -1.01 21.63
C SER A 16 37.27 -2.47 21.49
N ALA A 17 38.30 -3.31 21.47
CA ALA A 17 38.21 -4.75 21.68
C ALA A 17 38.52 -5.04 23.15
N CYS A 18 37.79 -5.98 23.74
CA CYS A 18 38.19 -6.64 24.98
C CYS A 18 37.78 -8.11 24.90
N SER A 19 38.77 -9.01 25.00
CA SER A 19 38.63 -10.46 25.04
C SER A 19 38.88 -10.99 26.46
N GLN A 20 38.00 -11.88 26.95
CA GLN A 20 38.18 -13.14 27.75
C GLN A 20 39.04 -13.13 29.06
N PRO A 21 39.13 -14.21 29.91
CA PRO A 21 38.42 -15.53 30.02
C PRO A 21 38.01 -16.00 31.48
N ALA A 22 37.33 -17.18 31.55
CA ALA A 22 37.36 -18.29 32.57
C ALA A 22 36.94 -18.01 34.06
N ASP A 23 36.41 -18.90 34.91
CA ASP A 23 36.36 -20.37 34.97
C ASP A 23 35.36 -20.89 36.06
N THR A 24 34.85 -22.13 35.86
CA THR A 24 34.38 -23.20 36.81
C THR A 24 33.59 -22.93 38.12
N LYS A 25 32.45 -23.63 38.33
CA LYS A 25 32.26 -24.86 39.18
C LYS A 25 30.76 -25.19 39.43
N SER A 26 30.55 -26.43 39.85
CA SER A 26 29.45 -27.37 39.60
C SER A 26 28.33 -27.46 40.68
N ALA A 27 27.26 -28.19 40.31
CA ALA A 27 26.25 -28.91 41.12
C ALA A 27 25.11 -28.09 41.72
N ASN A 28 23.88 -28.58 41.89
CA ASN A 28 23.07 -29.73 41.44
C ASN A 28 21.72 -29.47 42.12
N GLU A 29 20.58 -29.56 41.42
CA GLU A 29 19.31 -30.13 41.95
C GLU A 29 18.13 -29.88 40.99
N ASN A 30 17.70 -30.98 40.37
CA ASN A 30 16.35 -31.50 40.50
C ASN A 30 15.19 -30.53 40.24
N LEU A 31 14.51 -30.67 39.09
CA LEU A 31 13.04 -30.63 39.00
C LEU A 31 12.56 -30.98 37.58
N SER A 32 11.94 -32.16 37.51
CA SER A 32 10.74 -32.47 36.73
C SER A 32 10.71 -32.06 35.25
N ALA A 33 10.89 -33.08 34.39
CA ALA A 33 10.49 -33.07 33.00
C ALA A 33 9.00 -32.71 32.87
N THR A 34 8.71 -31.44 32.62
CA THR A 34 7.42 -31.01 32.07
C THR A 34 7.71 -30.64 30.64
N ALA A 35 7.26 -31.48 29.70
CA ALA A 35 7.31 -31.15 28.28
C ALA A 35 6.72 -29.74 28.08
N PRO A 36 7.34 -28.87 27.27
CA PRO A 36 6.69 -27.63 26.91
C PRO A 36 5.40 -28.00 26.19
N VAL A 37 4.26 -27.78 26.84
CA VAL A 37 2.98 -27.73 26.15
C VAL A 37 3.15 -26.61 25.14
N VAL A 38 3.42 -26.99 23.90
CA VAL A 38 3.30 -26.12 22.74
C VAL A 38 1.82 -25.76 22.70
N VAL A 39 1.47 -24.70 23.42
CA VAL A 39 0.21 -24.02 23.25
C VAL A 39 0.34 -23.45 21.84
N GLU A 40 -0.15 -24.20 20.85
CA GLU A 40 -0.51 -23.63 19.56
C GLU A 40 -1.46 -22.50 19.87
N ALA A 41 -0.90 -21.29 19.94
CA ALA A 41 -1.64 -20.06 20.04
C ALA A 41 -2.50 -20.03 18.78
N LYS A 42 -3.73 -20.51 18.91
CA LYS A 42 -4.75 -20.50 17.87
C LYS A 42 -4.92 -19.03 17.50
N LYS A 43 -4.18 -18.61 16.46
CA LYS A 43 -4.13 -17.23 15.95
C LYS A 43 -5.57 -16.83 15.68
N LYS A 44 -6.13 -16.02 16.59
CA LYS A 44 -7.50 -15.55 16.51
C LYS A 44 -7.55 -14.67 15.27
N GLU A 45 -8.17 -15.17 14.20
CA GLU A 45 -8.37 -14.45 12.95
C GLU A 45 -9.21 -13.21 13.28
N ILE A 46 -8.54 -12.05 13.40
CA ILE A 46 -9.23 -10.78 13.61
C ILE A 46 -9.91 -10.46 12.28
N ALA A 47 -11.26 -10.44 12.29
CA ALA A 47 -12.02 -10.04 11.13
C ALA A 47 -11.67 -8.60 10.77
N THR A 48 -11.01 -8.43 9.62
CA THR A 48 -10.65 -7.11 9.09
C THR A 48 -11.80 -6.64 8.20
N PRO A 49 -12.31 -5.40 8.35
CA PRO A 49 -13.31 -4.85 7.45
C PRO A 49 -12.82 -4.93 6.00
N ASP A 50 -13.70 -5.31 5.07
CA ASP A 50 -13.41 -5.44 3.65
C ASP A 50 -14.46 -4.71 2.80
N LEU A 51 -14.18 -4.57 1.50
CA LEU A 51 -15.01 -3.86 0.52
C LEU A 51 -16.08 -4.77 -0.11
N ASP A 52 -16.30 -5.98 0.43
CA ASP A 52 -17.19 -7.01 -0.14
C ASP A 52 -16.96 -7.26 -1.64
N MET A 53 -15.68 -7.30 -2.04
CA MET A 53 -15.27 -7.45 -3.43
C MET A 53 -14.06 -8.38 -3.54
N SER A 54 -14.08 -9.31 -4.49
CA SER A 54 -12.89 -10.12 -4.78
C SER A 54 -11.87 -9.35 -5.62
N LEU A 55 -10.58 -9.68 -5.46
CA LEU A 55 -9.52 -9.10 -6.30
C LEU A 55 -9.80 -9.28 -7.80
N ALA A 56 -10.29 -10.44 -8.21
CA ALA A 56 -10.61 -10.71 -9.62
C ALA A 56 -11.75 -9.83 -10.16
N LEU A 57 -12.78 -9.58 -9.35
CA LEU A 57 -13.86 -8.67 -9.70
C LEU A 57 -13.35 -7.23 -9.83
N TYR A 58 -12.53 -6.79 -8.88
CA TYR A 58 -11.90 -5.47 -8.90
C TYR A 58 -11.05 -5.26 -10.16
N THR A 59 -10.11 -6.16 -10.44
CA THR A 59 -9.22 -6.05 -11.62
C THR A 59 -10.02 -6.02 -12.92
N ARG A 60 -11.07 -6.85 -13.03
CA ARG A 60 -11.96 -6.83 -14.20
C ARG A 60 -12.66 -5.48 -14.38
N ARG A 61 -13.16 -4.88 -13.30
CA ARG A 61 -13.80 -3.55 -13.34
C ARG A 61 -12.81 -2.46 -13.71
N LEU A 62 -11.61 -2.50 -13.15
CA LEU A 62 -10.55 -1.55 -13.45
C LEU A 62 -10.13 -1.60 -14.92
N ASN A 63 -9.83 -2.80 -15.42
CA ASN A 63 -9.43 -2.99 -16.82
C ASN A 63 -10.55 -2.61 -17.80
N ARG A 64 -11.81 -2.91 -17.46
CA ARG A 64 -12.96 -2.42 -18.23
C ARG A 64 -13.01 -0.89 -18.23
N SER A 65 -12.80 -0.24 -17.08
CA SER A 65 -12.76 1.22 -17.01
C SER A 65 -11.64 1.80 -17.86
N PHE A 66 -10.48 1.15 -17.96
CA PHE A 66 -9.41 1.60 -18.86
C PHE A 66 -9.82 1.47 -20.33
N GLU A 67 -10.39 0.33 -20.71
CA GLU A 67 -10.84 0.07 -22.08
C GLU A 67 -11.95 1.04 -22.53
N GLU A 68 -13.00 1.21 -21.71
CA GLU A 68 -14.14 2.09 -22.01
C GLU A 68 -13.76 3.58 -22.12
N ASN A 69 -12.62 3.97 -21.54
CA ASN A 69 -12.11 5.34 -21.55
C ASN A 69 -10.86 5.50 -22.42
N GLU A 70 -10.55 4.51 -23.26
CA GLU A 70 -9.41 4.51 -24.19
C GLU A 70 -8.05 4.79 -23.53
N LEU A 71 -7.89 4.35 -22.28
CA LEU A 71 -6.64 4.49 -21.53
C LEU A 71 -5.68 3.35 -21.89
N PRO A 72 -4.39 3.62 -22.14
CA PRO A 72 -3.44 2.63 -22.63
C PRO A 72 -2.89 1.71 -21.52
N TRP A 73 -3.64 1.51 -20.44
CA TRP A 73 -3.21 0.80 -19.24
C TRP A 73 -3.99 -0.49 -19.07
N TYR A 74 -3.34 -1.48 -18.45
CA TYR A 74 -3.97 -2.74 -18.11
C TYR A 74 -3.24 -3.40 -16.94
N VAL A 75 -3.99 -3.95 -15.99
CA VAL A 75 -3.44 -4.67 -14.83
C VAL A 75 -3.51 -6.17 -15.11
N ASN A 76 -2.44 -6.71 -15.70
CA ASN A 76 -2.23 -8.16 -15.87
C ASN A 76 -1.12 -8.72 -15.00
N ASP A 77 -0.06 -7.94 -14.78
CA ASP A 77 1.17 -8.41 -14.14
C ASP A 77 1.38 -7.73 -12.78
N ALA A 78 0.35 -7.80 -11.92
CA ALA A 78 0.44 -7.26 -10.57
C ALA A 78 1.46 -8.05 -9.75
N LYS A 79 2.42 -7.35 -9.14
CA LYS A 79 3.39 -7.94 -8.20
C LYS A 79 2.68 -8.29 -6.90
N PHE A 80 2.86 -9.52 -6.44
CA PHE A 80 2.30 -10.04 -5.20
C PHE A 80 3.31 -9.92 -4.06
N PHE A 81 2.83 -9.48 -2.90
CA PHE A 81 3.59 -9.45 -1.65
C PHE A 81 2.75 -10.11 -0.55
N GLU A 82 3.29 -11.17 0.02
CA GLU A 82 2.67 -11.84 1.16
C GLU A 82 2.94 -11.06 2.45
N GLY A 83 1.89 -10.76 3.21
CA GLY A 83 2.01 -10.12 4.52
C GLY A 83 1.46 -11.02 5.64
N GLU A 84 1.71 -10.66 6.90
CA GLU A 84 1.28 -11.51 8.02
C GLU A 84 -0.25 -11.55 8.21
N VAL A 85 -0.91 -10.40 7.97
CA VAL A 85 -2.36 -10.21 8.14
C VAL A 85 -3.04 -10.16 6.77
N ASN A 86 -2.61 -9.22 5.93
CA ASN A 86 -3.13 -9.02 4.58
C ASN A 86 -2.00 -9.23 3.57
N ASP A 87 -2.36 -9.74 2.41
CA ASP A 87 -1.48 -9.70 1.25
C ASP A 87 -1.65 -8.36 0.52
N SER A 88 -0.67 -7.98 -0.29
CA SER A 88 -0.79 -6.83 -1.17
C SER A 88 -0.41 -7.15 -2.61
N TYR A 89 -1.07 -6.46 -3.52
CA TYR A 89 -0.82 -6.51 -4.95
C TYR A 89 -0.48 -5.12 -5.43
N THR A 90 0.58 -4.96 -6.21
CA THR A 90 0.94 -3.65 -6.77
C THR A 90 1.12 -3.73 -8.29
N ALA A 91 0.62 -2.73 -9.00
CA ALA A 91 0.80 -2.62 -10.44
C ALA A 91 0.97 -1.15 -10.85
N PRO A 92 1.83 -0.84 -11.84
CA PRO A 92 1.79 0.48 -12.46
C PRO A 92 0.47 0.66 -13.21
N ILE A 93 -0.17 1.82 -13.06
CA ILE A 93 -1.38 2.20 -13.80
C ILE A 93 -1.14 3.55 -14.49
N GLY A 94 -0.19 3.53 -15.42
CA GLY A 94 0.37 4.70 -16.05
C GLY A 94 1.80 4.98 -15.62
N LYS A 95 2.36 6.06 -16.14
CA LYS A 95 3.73 6.52 -15.87
C LYS A 95 3.83 7.22 -14.51
N TYR A 96 2.77 7.90 -14.08
CA TYR A 96 2.76 8.72 -12.87
C TYR A 96 1.95 8.15 -11.70
N ALA A 97 1.44 6.92 -11.83
CA ALA A 97 0.60 6.30 -10.81
C ALA A 97 0.92 4.81 -10.61
N VAL A 98 0.95 4.40 -9.34
CA VAL A 98 1.08 3.01 -8.92
C VAL A 98 -0.14 2.65 -8.08
N LEU A 99 -0.79 1.58 -8.47
CA LEU A 99 -1.87 0.94 -7.74
C LEU A 99 -1.27 0.00 -6.68
N SER A 100 -1.80 0.06 -5.47
CA SER A 100 -1.61 -0.92 -4.41
C SER A 100 -2.97 -1.36 -3.88
N VAL A 101 -3.19 -2.66 -3.83
CA VAL A 101 -4.43 -3.27 -3.36
C VAL A 101 -4.09 -4.18 -2.19
N SER A 102 -4.68 -3.92 -1.04
CA SER A 102 -4.59 -4.81 0.12
C SER A 102 -5.73 -5.82 0.06
N VAL A 103 -5.44 -7.10 0.30
CA VAL A 103 -6.44 -8.16 0.33
C VAL A 103 -6.27 -9.08 1.53
N THR A 104 -7.38 -9.66 1.98
CA THR A 104 -7.36 -10.72 2.99
C THR A 104 -6.68 -11.98 2.43
N LYS A 105 -6.33 -12.93 3.31
CA LYS A 105 -5.83 -14.25 2.90
C LYS A 105 -6.80 -15.04 2.01
N LYS A 106 -8.10 -14.69 2.05
CA LYS A 106 -9.16 -15.23 1.18
C LYS A 106 -9.34 -14.43 -0.12
N LYS A 107 -8.43 -13.50 -0.43
CA LYS A 107 -8.41 -12.64 -1.62
C LYS A 107 -9.62 -11.69 -1.75
N GLN A 108 -10.17 -11.26 -0.62
CA GLN A 108 -11.15 -10.17 -0.54
C GLN A 108 -10.45 -8.82 -0.42
N LEU A 109 -10.93 -7.80 -1.12
CA LEU A 109 -10.37 -6.45 -1.13
C LEU A 109 -10.57 -5.79 0.22
N VAL A 110 -9.48 -5.43 0.90
CA VAL A 110 -9.50 -4.67 2.15
C VAL A 110 -9.45 -3.18 1.87
N SER A 111 -8.56 -2.76 0.99
CA SER A 111 -8.42 -1.36 0.60
C SER A 111 -7.69 -1.22 -0.74
N VAL A 112 -7.91 -0.09 -1.39
CA VAL A 112 -7.22 0.33 -2.59
C VAL A 112 -6.48 1.63 -2.31
N THR A 113 -5.23 1.70 -2.70
CA THR A 113 -4.39 2.90 -2.62
C THR A 113 -3.78 3.18 -3.99
N VAL A 114 -3.88 4.42 -4.45
CA VAL A 114 -3.19 4.90 -5.65
C VAL A 114 -2.16 5.93 -5.22
N MET A 115 -0.90 5.60 -5.43
CA MET A 115 0.24 6.47 -5.14
C MET A 115 0.63 7.19 -6.42
N THR A 116 0.76 8.52 -6.37
CA THR A 116 1.03 9.32 -7.56
C THR A 116 2.22 10.24 -7.40
N SER A 117 2.96 10.44 -8.49
CA SER A 117 4.11 11.34 -8.55
C SER A 117 4.07 12.13 -9.86
N GLY A 118 3.39 13.27 -9.85
CA GLY A 118 3.34 14.18 -10.99
C GLY A 118 4.64 14.99 -11.14
N ASP A 119 4.94 15.40 -12.37
CA ASP A 119 6.07 16.28 -12.70
C ASP A 119 5.69 17.78 -12.71
N GLY A 120 4.46 18.10 -12.28
CA GLY A 120 3.92 19.46 -12.26
C GLY A 120 3.35 19.94 -13.59
N THR A 121 3.43 19.14 -14.66
CA THR A 121 2.81 19.47 -15.95
C THR A 121 1.32 19.15 -15.96
N LYS A 122 0.56 19.81 -16.86
CA LYS A 122 -0.86 19.50 -17.06
C LYS A 122 -1.08 18.06 -17.52
N SER A 123 -0.15 17.52 -18.31
CA SER A 123 -0.23 16.15 -18.83
C SER A 123 -0.14 15.14 -17.70
N SER A 124 0.85 15.26 -16.81
CA SER A 124 0.96 14.35 -15.66
C SER A 124 -0.21 14.52 -14.68
N GLY A 125 -0.70 15.75 -14.49
CA GLY A 125 -1.90 16.00 -13.70
C GLY A 125 -3.13 15.28 -14.24
N TYR A 126 -3.38 15.37 -15.54
CA TYR A 126 -4.50 14.66 -16.18
C TYR A 126 -4.35 13.14 -16.07
N GLU A 127 -3.15 12.62 -16.30
CA GLU A 127 -2.86 11.19 -16.18
C GLU A 127 -3.17 10.66 -14.77
N VAL A 128 -2.71 11.40 -13.75
CA VAL A 128 -2.97 11.10 -12.33
C VAL A 128 -4.47 11.10 -12.03
N LEU A 129 -5.21 12.10 -12.50
CA LEU A 129 -6.66 12.18 -12.28
C LEU A 129 -7.39 11.00 -12.92
N MET A 130 -7.04 10.61 -14.15
CA MET A 130 -7.66 9.49 -14.85
C MET A 130 -7.34 8.15 -14.17
N ALA A 131 -6.07 7.92 -13.83
CA ALA A 131 -5.62 6.70 -13.16
C ALA A 131 -6.29 6.54 -11.78
N ALA A 132 -6.30 7.60 -10.97
CA ALA A 132 -6.95 7.60 -9.66
C ALA A 132 -8.47 7.40 -9.79
N SER A 133 -9.12 8.11 -10.71
CA SER A 133 -10.58 8.00 -10.90
C SER A 133 -11.00 6.59 -11.29
N ALA A 134 -10.30 5.96 -12.24
CA ALA A 134 -10.56 4.58 -12.68
C ALA A 134 -10.35 3.56 -11.55
N ALA A 135 -9.27 3.72 -10.77
CA ALA A 135 -8.94 2.83 -9.67
C ALA A 135 -9.94 2.91 -8.51
N LEU A 136 -10.40 4.12 -8.17
CA LEU A 136 -11.41 4.34 -7.14
C LEU A 136 -12.79 3.87 -7.61
N SER A 137 -13.20 4.18 -8.86
CA SER A 137 -14.50 3.76 -9.38
C SER A 137 -14.62 2.23 -9.43
N ALA A 138 -13.54 1.53 -9.77
CA ALA A 138 -13.51 0.06 -9.76
C ALA A 138 -13.74 -0.54 -8.36
N ALA A 139 -13.36 0.18 -7.29
CA ALA A 139 -13.50 -0.26 -5.90
C ALA A 139 -14.92 -0.09 -5.37
N ALA A 140 -15.72 0.82 -5.93
CA ALA A 140 -17.09 1.06 -5.49
C ALA A 140 -18.14 0.40 -6.40
N PRO A 141 -19.27 -0.07 -5.84
CA PRO A 141 -20.37 -0.58 -6.63
C PRO A 141 -21.04 0.56 -7.42
N ARG A 142 -21.37 0.29 -8.69
CA ARG A 142 -22.16 1.19 -9.56
C ARG A 142 -21.57 2.60 -9.73
N THR A 143 -20.27 2.75 -9.51
CA THR A 143 -19.56 4.02 -9.67
C THR A 143 -18.76 3.96 -10.97
N GLU A 144 -18.91 4.96 -11.83
CA GLU A 144 -18.15 5.09 -13.08
C GLU A 144 -16.98 6.06 -12.92
N LEU A 145 -16.02 6.02 -13.84
CA LEU A 145 -14.86 6.92 -13.84
C LEU A 145 -15.28 8.39 -13.77
N LYS A 146 -16.28 8.78 -14.57
CA LYS A 146 -16.78 10.16 -14.64
C LYS A 146 -17.34 10.64 -13.29
N ASP A 147 -17.96 9.74 -12.52
CA ASP A 147 -18.57 10.08 -11.23
C ASP A 147 -17.47 10.45 -10.23
N VAL A 148 -16.38 9.67 -10.22
CA VAL A 148 -15.20 9.95 -9.38
C VAL A 148 -14.47 11.20 -9.86
N LEU A 149 -14.33 11.39 -11.17
CA LEU A 149 -13.66 12.55 -11.74
C LEU A 149 -14.37 13.86 -11.33
N ASN A 150 -15.70 13.85 -11.29
CA ASN A 150 -16.51 15.00 -10.87
C ASN A 150 -16.28 15.40 -9.40
N VAL A 151 -16.02 14.42 -8.52
CA VAL A 151 -15.75 14.68 -7.09
C VAL A 151 -14.27 14.82 -6.77
N MET A 152 -13.38 14.64 -7.76
CA MET A 152 -11.94 14.69 -7.54
C MET A 152 -11.43 16.00 -6.92
N PRO A 153 -11.93 17.20 -7.32
CA PRO A 153 -11.54 18.45 -6.64
C PRO A 153 -11.85 18.45 -5.14
N GLN A 154 -12.94 17.81 -4.73
CA GLN A 154 -13.33 17.68 -3.32
C GLN A 154 -12.36 16.74 -2.60
N LEU A 155 -12.04 15.60 -3.20
CA LEU A 155 -11.05 14.66 -2.67
C LEU A 155 -9.69 15.31 -2.45
N VAL A 156 -9.17 16.02 -3.47
CA VAL A 156 -7.87 16.71 -3.39
C VAL A 156 -7.88 17.85 -2.36
N SER A 157 -9.04 18.46 -2.11
CA SER A 157 -9.19 19.44 -1.01
C SER A 157 -9.25 18.82 0.39
N GLY A 158 -9.17 17.49 0.50
CA GLY A 158 -9.18 16.75 1.76
C GLY A 158 -10.57 16.27 2.21
N GLN A 159 -11.60 16.47 1.38
CA GLN A 159 -12.94 15.94 1.69
C GLN A 159 -12.99 14.44 1.43
N SER A 160 -13.78 13.73 2.22
CA SER A 160 -14.06 12.30 2.01
C SER A 160 -15.42 12.15 1.33
N ILE A 161 -15.52 11.23 0.37
CA ILE A 161 -16.75 10.97 -0.39
C ILE A 161 -17.18 9.53 -0.17
N ASP A 162 -18.44 9.32 0.22
CA ASP A 162 -19.04 7.98 0.30
C ASP A 162 -19.65 7.62 -1.06
N ALA A 163 -19.21 6.49 -1.61
CA ALA A 163 -19.71 5.91 -2.85
C ALA A 163 -20.15 4.47 -2.59
N GLY A 164 -21.36 4.31 -2.04
CA GLY A 164 -21.99 3.00 -1.90
C GLY A 164 -21.32 2.11 -0.87
N GLY A 165 -20.93 2.66 0.29
CA GLY A 165 -20.27 1.91 1.36
C GLY A 165 -18.74 1.89 1.26
N VAL A 166 -18.19 2.58 0.25
CA VAL A 166 -16.76 2.79 0.07
C VAL A 166 -16.46 4.27 0.27
N VAL A 167 -15.51 4.58 1.15
CA VAL A 167 -15.07 5.94 1.42
C VAL A 167 -13.85 6.25 0.57
N PHE A 168 -13.99 7.22 -0.32
CA PHE A 168 -12.90 7.79 -1.10
C PHE A 168 -12.26 8.95 -0.34
N ARG A 169 -10.92 8.98 -0.34
CA ARG A 169 -10.13 10.07 0.25
C ARG A 169 -8.92 10.36 -0.60
N ALA A 170 -8.41 11.60 -0.55
CA ALA A 170 -7.07 11.90 -1.01
C ALA A 170 -6.26 12.54 0.12
N LYS A 171 -4.96 12.25 0.13
CA LYS A 171 -4.01 12.82 1.08
C LYS A 171 -2.75 13.23 0.34
N ASN A 172 -2.33 14.47 0.55
CA ASN A 172 -1.00 14.90 0.13
C ASN A 172 0.02 14.35 1.15
N MET A 173 0.94 13.53 0.69
CA MET A 173 2.02 12.96 1.48
C MET A 173 3.26 13.80 1.21
N ASP A 174 3.77 14.47 2.24
CA ASP A 174 4.96 15.31 2.13
C ASP A 174 6.07 14.57 1.39
N SER A 175 6.62 15.20 0.34
CA SER A 175 7.64 14.66 -0.57
C SER A 175 7.26 13.43 -1.43
N LEU A 176 6.12 12.79 -1.20
CA LEU A 176 5.69 11.55 -1.88
C LEU A 176 4.49 11.75 -2.81
N GLY A 177 3.95 12.96 -2.90
CA GLY A 177 2.88 13.33 -3.81
C GLY A 177 1.48 13.03 -3.28
N LEU A 178 0.51 12.96 -4.18
CA LEU A 178 -0.90 12.83 -3.84
C LEU A 178 -1.30 11.34 -3.85
N TRP A 179 -1.88 10.88 -2.75
CA TRP A 179 -2.33 9.51 -2.59
C TRP A 179 -3.84 9.47 -2.51
N PHE A 180 -4.44 8.51 -3.20
CA PHE A 180 -5.89 8.29 -3.20
C PHE A 180 -6.22 6.96 -2.57
N PHE A 181 -7.30 6.91 -1.81
CA PHE A 181 -7.69 5.75 -1.01
C PHE A 181 -9.15 5.41 -1.28
N ALA A 182 -9.45 4.11 -1.36
CA ALA A 182 -10.78 3.56 -1.23
C ALA A 182 -10.78 2.53 -0.09
N GLU A 183 -11.61 2.78 0.92
CA GLU A 183 -11.66 1.99 2.15
C GLU A 183 -13.12 1.69 2.53
N PRO A 184 -13.39 0.60 3.26
CA PRO A 184 -14.72 0.34 3.79
C PRO A 184 -15.12 1.43 4.77
N LYS A 185 -16.42 1.74 4.80
CA LYS A 185 -17.02 2.76 5.67
C LYS A 185 -16.93 2.42 7.16
#